data_AF-A0AAW1N2X8-F1
#
_entry.id   AF-A0AAW1N2X8-F1
#
_cell.length_a   1.000
_cell.length_b   1.000
_cell.length_c   1.000
_cell.angle_alpha   90.00
_cell.angle_beta   90.00
_cell.angle_gamma   90.00
#
_symmetry.space_group_name_H-M   'P 1'
#
loop_
_entity.id
_entity.type
_entity.pdbx_description
1 polymer ?
#
loop_
_entity_poly.entity_id
_entity_poly.type
_entity_poly.pdbx_seq_one_letter_code
_entity_poly.pdbx_strand_id
1 'polypeptide(L)'
;MPPKKRGPWSEESLKNALEGIKGDMSVLKVAQQYDIPRRTLRNHLLSGSTVKKLGRRSLLNKNQEAELFNRIFRLAEVGMPITSSSSGECIHLY
;
A
#
# COMPACT_ATOMS: atom_id res chain seq x y z
N MET A 1 -0.62 -22.42 14.75
CA MET A 1 0.14 -22.17 13.51
C MET A 1 0.17 -20.68 13.21
N PRO A 2 1.31 -20.09 12.84
CA PRO A 2 1.37 -18.66 12.49
C PRO A 2 0.62 -18.37 11.17
N PRO A 3 0.09 -17.16 10.99
CA PRO A 3 -0.62 -16.79 9.77
C PRO A 3 0.32 -16.77 8.56
N LYS A 4 -0.12 -17.36 7.45
CA LYS A 4 0.64 -17.40 6.18
C LYS A 4 0.83 -15.99 5.63
N LYS A 5 2.08 -15.60 5.33
CA LYS A 5 2.41 -14.30 4.74
C LYS A 5 1.72 -14.15 3.39
N ARG A 6 1.00 -13.04 3.21
CA ARG A 6 0.33 -12.70 1.95
C ARG A 6 1.33 -12.06 1.00
N GLY A 7 1.45 -12.62 -0.21
CA GLY A 7 2.34 -12.11 -1.26
C GLY A 7 3.82 -12.16 -0.89
N PRO A 8 4.46 -13.35 -0.83
CA PRO A 8 5.87 -13.48 -0.45
C PRO A 8 6.87 -12.91 -1.47
N TRP A 9 6.43 -12.53 -2.68
CA TRP A 9 7.30 -11.99 -3.75
C TRP A 9 7.71 -10.52 -3.54
N SER A 10 8.89 -10.13 -4.02
CA SER A 10 9.38 -8.73 -3.97
C SER A 10 8.77 -7.87 -5.08
N GLU A 11 8.81 -6.54 -4.92
CA GLU A 11 8.34 -5.63 -5.97
C GLU A 11 9.22 -5.69 -7.24
N GLU A 12 10.52 -5.91 -7.06
CA GLU A 12 11.48 -6.15 -8.15
C GLU A 12 11.13 -7.42 -8.94
N SER A 13 10.84 -8.52 -8.24
CA SER A 13 10.43 -9.78 -8.90
C SER A 13 9.15 -9.60 -9.72
N LEU A 14 8.21 -8.77 -9.25
CA LEU A 14 6.99 -8.45 -9.99
C LEU A 14 7.28 -7.64 -11.26
N LYS A 15 8.18 -6.65 -11.20
CA LYS A 15 8.59 -5.86 -12.37
C LYS A 15 9.26 -6.72 -13.42
N ASN A 16 10.25 -7.52 -13.02
CA ASN A 16 10.97 -8.43 -13.92
C ASN A 16 10.03 -9.47 -14.54
N ALA A 17 9.06 -9.97 -13.76
CA ALA A 17 8.03 -10.86 -14.26
C ALA A 17 7.17 -10.20 -15.35
N LEU A 18 6.73 -8.97 -15.14
CA LEU A 18 5.90 -8.23 -16.11
C LEU A 18 6.67 -7.89 -17.38
N GLU A 19 7.95 -7.52 -17.27
CA GLU A 19 8.84 -7.30 -18.42
C GLU A 19 9.06 -8.60 -19.21
N GLY A 20 9.26 -9.71 -18.50
CA GLY A 20 9.37 -11.03 -19.11
C GLY A 20 8.14 -11.43 -19.93
N ILE A 21 6.94 -11.10 -19.47
CA ILE A 21 5.70 -11.36 -20.22
C ILE A 21 5.61 -10.49 -21.48
N LYS A 22 6.15 -9.26 -21.44
CA LYS A 22 6.19 -8.38 -22.63
C LYS A 22 7.18 -8.88 -23.68
N GLY A 23 8.26 -9.53 -23.27
CA GLY A 23 9.27 -10.15 -24.15
C GLY A 23 8.93 -11.57 -24.60
N ASP A 24 7.64 -11.88 -24.83
CA ASP A 24 7.12 -13.16 -25.33
C ASP A 24 7.21 -14.39 -24.40
N MET A 25 7.52 -14.23 -23.11
CA MET A 25 7.40 -15.36 -22.17
C MET A 25 5.94 -15.64 -21.77
N SER A 26 5.57 -16.92 -21.71
CA SER A 26 4.24 -17.31 -21.26
C SER A 26 4.01 -16.97 -19.79
N VAL A 27 2.81 -16.49 -19.46
CA VAL A 27 2.41 -16.14 -18.08
C VAL A 27 2.60 -17.29 -17.10
N LEU A 28 2.46 -18.55 -17.57
CA LEU A 28 2.70 -19.74 -16.75
C LEU A 28 4.17 -19.90 -16.40
N LYS A 29 5.07 -19.76 -17.37
CA LYS A 29 6.51 -19.90 -17.18
C LYS A 29 7.04 -18.82 -16.22
N VAL A 30 6.60 -17.58 -16.42
CA VAL A 30 6.95 -16.45 -15.56
C VAL A 30 6.43 -16.64 -14.12
N ALA A 31 5.20 -17.13 -13.96
CA ALA A 31 4.64 -17.41 -12.64
C ALA A 31 5.47 -18.43 -11.85
N GLN A 32 5.97 -19.48 -12.51
CA GLN A 32 6.83 -20.48 -11.89
C GLN A 32 8.22 -19.93 -11.57
N GLN A 33 8.80 -19.12 -12.46
CA GLN A 33 10.14 -18.57 -12.28
C GLN A 33 10.23 -17.56 -11.12
N TYR A 34 9.21 -16.73 -10.94
CA TYR A 34 9.20 -15.67 -9.93
C TYR A 34 8.36 -16.00 -8.68
N ASP A 35 7.78 -17.20 -8.59
CA ASP A 35 6.84 -17.62 -7.53
C ASP A 35 5.67 -16.64 -7.32
N ILE A 36 5.16 -16.08 -8.42
CA ILE A 36 4.04 -15.14 -8.42
C ILE A 36 2.81 -15.84 -9.01
N PRO A 37 1.67 -15.90 -8.31
CA PRO A 37 0.47 -16.52 -8.84
C PRO A 37 0.02 -15.91 -10.19
N ARG A 38 -0.35 -16.77 -11.15
CA ARG A 38 -0.82 -16.34 -12.49
C ARG A 38 -1.95 -15.31 -12.45
N ARG A 39 -2.89 -15.44 -11.49
CA ARG A 39 -3.98 -14.47 -11.31
C ARG A 39 -3.44 -13.08 -10.93
N THR A 40 -2.42 -13.03 -10.08
CA THR A 40 -1.75 -11.77 -9.71
C THR A 40 -1.15 -11.11 -10.94
N LEU A 41 -0.37 -11.85 -11.74
CA LEU A 41 0.23 -11.33 -12.97
C LEU A 41 -0.84 -10.81 -13.94
N ARG A 42 -1.93 -11.56 -14.15
CA ARG A 42 -3.05 -11.10 -14.99
C ARG A 42 -3.70 -9.82 -14.47
N ASN A 43 -3.92 -9.69 -13.17
CA ASN A 43 -4.48 -8.47 -12.58
C ASN A 43 -3.57 -7.25 -12.79
N HIS A 44 -2.25 -7.44 -12.68
CA HIS A 44 -1.27 -6.38 -12.97
C HIS A 44 -1.23 -6.00 -14.46
N LEU A 45 -1.38 -6.97 -15.36
CA LEU A 45 -1.50 -6.70 -16.80
C LEU A 45 -2.77 -5.90 -17.15
N LEU A 46 -3.91 -6.24 -16.52
CA LEU A 46 -5.17 -5.52 -16.74
C LEU A 46 -5.16 -4.11 -16.14
N SER A 47 -4.58 -3.94 -14.95
CA SER A 47 -4.52 -2.65 -14.27
C SER A 47 -3.38 -1.75 -14.76
N GLY A 48 -2.38 -2.30 -15.45
CA GLY A 48 -1.15 -1.61 -15.83
C GLY A 48 -0.24 -1.23 -14.66
N SER A 49 -0.59 -1.62 -13.42
CA SER A 49 0.19 -1.27 -12.23
C SER A 49 1.37 -2.22 -12.04
N THR A 50 2.56 -1.67 -11.85
CA THR A 50 3.77 -2.41 -11.47
C THR A 50 4.02 -2.42 -9.96
N VAL A 51 3.15 -1.75 -9.19
CA VAL A 51 3.34 -1.52 -7.76
C VAL A 51 2.73 -2.65 -6.96
N LYS A 52 3.50 -3.21 -6.02
CA LYS A 52 2.99 -4.23 -5.09
C LYS A 52 2.13 -3.56 -4.01
N LYS A 53 0.85 -3.35 -4.30
CA LYS A 53 -0.12 -2.83 -3.31
C LYS A 53 -0.88 -3.98 -2.65
N LEU A 54 -0.64 -4.19 -1.36
CA LEU A 54 -1.35 -5.18 -0.56
C LEU A 54 -2.26 -4.46 0.45
N GLY A 55 -3.54 -4.82 0.49
CA GLY A 55 -4.50 -4.26 1.43
C GLY A 55 -5.44 -3.20 0.83
N ARG A 56 -6.13 -2.46 1.71
CA ARG A 56 -7.11 -1.44 1.32
C ARG A 56 -6.43 -0.26 0.62
N ARG A 57 -7.18 0.45 -0.20
CA ARG A 57 -6.71 1.71 -0.78
C ARG A 57 -6.58 2.75 0.34
N SER A 58 -5.50 3.53 0.31
CA SER A 58 -5.39 4.73 1.14
C SER A 58 -6.53 5.68 0.76
N LEU A 59 -7.21 6.22 1.77
CA LEU A 59 -8.25 7.22 1.56
C LEU A 59 -7.65 8.59 1.26
N LEU A 60 -6.50 8.88 1.88
CA LEU A 60 -5.77 10.13 1.73
C LEU A 60 -4.69 9.98 0.65
N ASN A 61 -4.37 11.10 -0.01
CA ASN A 61 -3.17 11.20 -0.85
C ASN A 61 -1.93 11.52 0.02
N LYS A 62 -0.73 11.41 -0.56
CA LYS A 62 0.53 11.65 0.17
C LYS A 62 0.63 13.05 0.78
N ASN A 63 0.12 14.07 0.09
CA ASN A 63 0.14 15.45 0.58
C ASN A 63 -0.80 15.63 1.77
N GLN A 64 -2.00 15.04 1.70
CA GLN A 64 -2.98 15.02 2.80
C GLN A 64 -2.45 14.23 4.00
N GLU A 65 -1.79 13.10 3.77
CA GLU A 65 -1.13 12.34 4.84
C GLU A 65 -0.03 13.17 5.51
N ALA A 66 0.77 13.91 4.73
CA ALA A 66 1.81 14.79 5.26
C ALA A 66 1.24 15.97 6.06
N GLU A 67 0.19 16.61 5.55
CA GLU A 67 -0.49 17.71 6.25
C GLU A 67 -1.10 17.23 7.58
N LEU A 68 -1.79 16.09 7.55
CA LEU A 68 -2.37 15.48 8.73
C LEU A 68 -1.29 15.10 9.75
N PHE A 69 -0.19 14.48 9.30
CA PHE A 69 0.93 14.11 10.14
C PHE A 69 1.53 15.34 10.84
N ASN A 70 1.84 16.40 10.09
CA ASN A 70 2.40 17.63 10.64
C ASN A 70 1.46 18.28 11.66
N ARG A 71 0.14 18.24 11.41
CA ARG A 71 -0.85 18.79 12.32
C ARG A 71 -0.94 17.98 13.62
N ILE A 72 -0.94 16.65 13.52
CA ILE A 72 -0.91 15.75 14.69
C ILE A 72 0.36 16.01 15.51
N PHE A 73 1.52 16.11 14.85
CA PHE A 73 2.79 16.32 15.52
C PHE A 73 2.85 17.66 16.25
N ARG A 74 2.42 18.75 15.59
CA ARG A 74 2.31 20.08 16.21
C ARG A 74 1.37 20.08 17.42
N LEU A 75 0.24 19.38 17.33
CA LEU A 75 -0.70 19.28 18.45
C LEU A 75 -0.10 18.51 19.64
N ALA A 76 0.72 17.49 19.36
CA ALA A 76 1.45 16.76 20.39
C ALA A 76 2.47 17.66 21.13
N GLU A 77 3.20 18.50 20.39
CA GLU A 77 4.20 19.44 20.96
C GLU A 77 3.56 20.50 21.87
N VAL A 78 2.36 20.96 21.54
CA VAL A 78 1.63 21.99 22.31
C VAL A 78 0.93 21.41 23.55
N GLY A 79 1.09 20.10 23.81
CA GLY A 79 0.55 19.44 25.00
C GLY A 79 -0.95 19.15 24.93
N MET A 80 -1.55 19.18 23.73
CA MET A 80 -2.92 18.71 23.55
C MET A 80 -2.93 17.18 23.57
N PRO A 81 -3.64 16.53 24.50
CA PRO A 81 -3.79 15.08 24.48
C PRO A 81 -4.65 14.69 23.27
N ILE A 82 -3.98 14.32 22.18
CA ILE A 82 -4.59 13.68 20.99
C ILE A 82 -4.96 12.24 21.35
N THR A 83 -6.02 12.10 22.13
CA THR A 83 -6.73 10.84 22.33
C THR A 83 -8.21 11.07 22.04
N SER A 84 -8.89 10.05 21.53
CA SER A 84 -10.25 10.10 20.98
C SER A 84 -11.36 10.53 21.96
N SER A 85 -11.02 10.94 23.18
CA SER A 85 -11.97 11.30 24.24
C SER A 85 -12.18 12.83 24.38
N SER A 86 -11.34 13.68 23.79
CA SER A 86 -11.39 15.14 24.00
C SER A 86 -12.04 15.96 22.87
N SER A 87 -12.56 15.32 21.82
CA SER A 87 -13.14 16.02 20.65
C SER A 87 -14.52 16.65 20.88
N GLY A 88 -15.05 16.67 22.12
CA GLY A 88 -16.36 17.22 22.45
C GLY A 88 -16.36 18.66 22.97
N GLU A 89 -15.25 19.19 23.52
CA GLU A 89 -15.29 20.45 24.29
C GLU A 89 -14.55 21.63 23.66
N CYS A 90 -13.55 21.40 22.81
CA CYS A 90 -12.73 22.50 22.27
C CYS A 90 -13.33 23.28 21.09
N ILE A 91 -14.61 23.06 20.71
CA ILE A 91 -15.24 23.79 19.59
C ILE A 91 -15.91 25.10 20.07
N HIS A 92 -15.97 25.39 21.37
CA HIS A 92 -16.68 26.56 21.91
C HIS A 92 -15.83 27.78 22.30
N LEU A 93 -14.55 27.86 21.91
CA LEU A 93 -13.74 29.06 22.14
C LEU A 93 -13.04 29.52 20.85
N TYR A 94 -13.83 30.06 19.92
CA TYR A 94 -13.68 31.39 19.27
C TYR A 94 -14.73 31.53 18.16
#